data_AF-A0A916K827-F1
#
_entry.id   AF-A0A916K827-F1
#
_cell.length_a   1.000
_cell.length_b   1.000
_cell.length_c   1.000
_cell.angle_alpha   90.00
_cell.angle_beta   90.00
_cell.angle_gamma   90.00
#
_symmetry.space_group_name_H-M   'P 1'
#
loop_
_entity.id
_entity.type
_entity.pdbx_description
1 polymer ?
#
loop_
_entity_poly.entity_id
_entity_poly.type
_entity_poly.pdbx_seq_one_letter_code
_entity_poly.pdbx_strand_id
1 'polypeptide(L)' 'MSEKYILLNEPDKTMFVFSKNGKAYGHIVKNKTDKAPAKFVFETPTYDTIEALKADYPPLESNG' A
#
# COMPACT_ATOMS: atom_id res chain seq x y z
N MET A 1 3.72 0.52 -11.37
CA MET A 1 3.30 -0.10 -10.10
C MET A 1 4.22 -1.27 -9.86
N SER A 2 4.91 -1.29 -8.73
CA SER A 2 5.98 -2.24 -8.43
C SER A 2 5.45 -3.44 -7.64
N GLU A 3 4.49 -3.22 -6.73
CA GLU A 3 3.91 -4.25 -5.87
C GLU A 3 2.51 -3.83 -5.38
N LYS A 4 1.67 -4.80 -4.97
CA LYS A 4 0.52 -4.55 -4.08
C LYS A 4 0.42 -5.60 -2.99
N TYR A 5 -0.07 -5.18 -1.84
CA TYR A 5 -0.36 -6.07 -0.71
C TYR A 5 -1.51 -5.52 0.14
N ILE A 6 -2.15 -6.41 0.90
CA ILE A 6 -3.14 -6.02 1.92
C ILE A 6 -2.40 -5.48 3.13
N LEU A 7 -2.89 -4.40 3.73
CA LEU A 7 -2.27 -3.83 4.93
C LEU A 7 -2.53 -4.72 6.15
N LEU A 8 -1.50 -4.95 6.96
CA LEU A 8 -1.56 -5.76 8.19
C LEU A 8 -2.60 -5.23 9.17
N ASN A 9 -2.58 -3.92 9.41
CA ASN A 9 -3.46 -3.27 10.37
C ASN A 9 -4.83 -2.88 9.76
N GLU A 10 -4.98 -2.94 8.43
CA GLU A 10 -6.16 -2.48 7.71
C GLU A 10 -6.54 -3.48 6.59
N PRO A 11 -7.12 -4.65 6.94
CA PRO A 11 -7.34 -5.74 5.98
C PRO A 11 -8.38 -5.43 4.89
N ASP A 12 -9.20 -4.39 5.08
CA ASP A 12 -10.11 -3.86 4.07
C ASP A 12 -9.45 -2.88 3.09
N LYS A 13 -8.13 -2.67 3.21
CA LYS A 13 -7.35 -1.76 2.38
C LYS A 13 -6.18 -2.48 1.70
N THR A 14 -5.94 -2.09 0.46
CA THR A 14 -4.81 -2.55 -0.35
C THR A 14 -3.83 -1.39 -0.53
N MET A 15 -2.55 -1.66 -0.25
CA MET A 15 -1.45 -0.80 -0.63
C MET A 15 -1.00 -1.10 -2.06
N PHE A 16 -0.82 -0.05 -2.85
CA PHE A 16 -0.23 -0.11 -4.19
C PHE A 16 1.10 0.65 -4.16
N VAL A 17 2.21 -0.06 -4.31
CA VAL A 17 3.54 0.53 -4.27
C VAL A 17 3.96 1.00 -5.66
N PHE A 18 4.51 2.21 -5.71
CA PHE A 18 5.07 2.84 -6.90
C PHE A 18 6.51 3.23 -6.61
N SER A 19 7.35 3.14 -7.65
CA SER A 19 8.73 3.60 -7.60
C SER A 19 8.92 4.70 -8.64
N LYS A 20 9.52 5.83 -8.24
CA LYS A 20 9.80 6.97 -9.12
C LYS A 20 11.12 7.61 -8.71
N ASN A 21 12.06 7.72 -9.65
CA ASN A 21 13.38 8.34 -9.44
C ASN A 21 14.15 7.73 -8.24
N GLY A 22 14.12 6.41 -8.09
CA GLY A 22 14.75 5.70 -6.98
C GLY A 22 14.02 5.79 -5.64
N LYS A 23 12.93 6.55 -5.54
CA LYS A 23 12.06 6.64 -4.35
C LYS A 23 10.85 5.73 -4.45
N ALA A 24 10.32 5.30 -3.32
CA ALA A 24 9.09 4.52 -3.21
C ALA A 24 7.97 5.34 -2.57
N TYR A 25 6.74 5.18 -3.05
CA TYR A 25 5.54 5.72 -2.39
C TYR A 25 4.35 4.79 -2.64
N GLY A 26 3.31 4.93 -1.84
CA GLY A 26 2.19 4.02 -1.81
C GLY A 26 0.86 4.72 -2.03
N HIS A 27 -0.06 4.09 -2.74
CA HIS A 27 -1.48 4.46 -2.73
C HIS A 27 -2.27 3.44 -1.92
N ILE A 28 -2.91 3.90 -0.86
CA ILE A 28 -3.82 3.09 -0.06
C ILE A 28 -5.22 3.23 -0.65
N VAL A 29 -5.79 2.11 -1.06
CA VAL A 29 -7.12 2.03 -1.65
C VAL A 29 -7.98 1.14 -0.76
N LYS A 30 -9.15 1.64 -0.36
CA LYS A 30 -10.17 0.82 0.29
C LYS A 30 -10.78 -0.13 -0.74
N ASN A 31 -10.84 -1.40 -0.40
CA ASN A 31 -11.30 -2.46 -1.28
C ASN A 31 -12.77 -2.24 -1.68
N LYS A 32 -13.13 -2.68 -2.89
CA LYS A 32 -14.53 -2.68 -3.31
C LYS A 32 -15.33 -3.66 -2.43
N THR A 33 -16.57 -3.31 -2.18
CA THR A 33 -17.56 -4.20 -1.57
C THR A 33 -18.73 -4.35 -2.54
N ASP A 34 -19.65 -5.26 -2.26
CA ASP A 34 -20.88 -5.41 -3.05
C ASP A 34 -21.71 -4.12 -3.10
N LYS A 35 -21.51 -3.22 -2.12
CA LYS A 35 -22.26 -1.98 -1.95
C LYS A 35 -21.51 -0.71 -2.36
N ALA A 36 -20.19 -0.78 -2.56
CA ALA A 36 -19.38 0.39 -2.83
C ALA A 36 -18.15 0.07 -3.71
N PRO A 37 -17.82 0.91 -4.70
CA PRO A 37 -16.62 0.73 -5.50
C PRO A 37 -15.35 0.94 -4.64
N ALA A 38 -14.20 0.48 -5.17
CA ALA A 38 -12.92 0.75 -4.55
C ALA A 38 -12.66 2.27 -4.52
N LYS A 39 -12.07 2.76 -3.42
CA LYS A 39 -11.87 4.19 -3.20
C LYS A 39 -10.44 4.48 -2.79
N PHE A 40 -9.80 5.41 -3.48
CA PHE A 40 -8.52 5.96 -3.06
C PHE A 40 -8.68 6.66 -1.70
N VAL A 41 -7.85 6.27 -0.73
CA VAL A 41 -7.89 6.79 0.64
C VAL A 41 -6.77 7.78 0.85
N PHE A 42 -5.54 7.39 0.49
CA PHE A 42 -4.35 8.14 0.86
C PHE A 42 -3.17 7.81 -0.05
N GLU A 43 -2.31 8.80 -0.28
CA GLU A 43 -0.97 8.61 -0.85
C GLU A 43 0.04 8.79 0.27
N THR A 44 0.93 7.81 0.46
CA THR A 44 1.97 7.90 1.49
C THR A 44 3.00 8.97 1.15
N PRO A 45 3.77 9.44 2.14
CA PRO A 45 5.02 10.13 1.86
C PRO A 45 5.91 9.31 0.92
N THR A 46 6.83 9.98 0.22
CA THR A 46 7.91 9.30 -0.50
C THR A 46 9.01 8.85 0.45
N TYR A 47 9.40 7.59 0.31
CA TYR A 47 10.47 6.90 1.02
C TYR A 47 11.67 6.67 0.09
N ASP A 48 12.85 6.54 0.65
CA ASP A 48 14.05 6.23 -0.12
C ASP A 48 14.11 4.76 -0.55
N THR A 49 13.44 3.85 0.17
CA THR A 49 13.36 2.42 -0.17
C THR A 49 11.95 1.86 0.03
N ILE A 50 11.67 0.72 -0.62
CA ILE A 50 10.39 0.01 -0.46
C ILE A 50 10.30 -0.58 0.96
N GLU A 51 11.43 -1.01 1.53
CA GLU A 51 11.51 -1.57 2.88
C GLU A 51 11.10 -0.53 3.94
N ALA A 52 11.53 0.73 3.78
CA ALA A 52 11.12 1.81 4.68
C ALA A 52 9.61 2.07 4.60
N LEU A 53 9.04 2.02 3.38
CA LEU A 53 7.59 2.12 3.20
C LEU A 53 6.86 0.94 3.87
N LYS A 54 7.37 -0.29 3.71
CA LYS A 54 6.78 -1.50 4.32
C LYS A 54 6.94 -1.55 5.84
N ALA A 55 7.92 -0.86 6.41
CA ALA A 55 8.05 -0.73 7.86
C ALA A 55 6.90 0.10 8.45
N ASP A 56 6.52 1.19 7.80
CA ASP A 56 5.40 2.05 8.21
C ASP A 56 4.04 1.45 7.82
N TYR A 57 3.98 0.77 6.68
CA TYR A 57 2.78 0.15 6.12
C TYR A 57 3.00 -1.34 5.87
N PRO A 58 3.02 -2.18 6.93
CA PRO A 58 3.36 -3.59 6.78
C PRO A 58 2.31 -4.39 6.00
N PRO A 59 2.72 -5.40 5.21
CA PRO A 59 1.81 -6.33 4.55
C PRO A 59 1.19 -7.32 5.55
N LEU A 60 -0.06 -7.71 5.30
CA LEU A 60 -0.81 -8.71 6.08
C LEU A 60 -0.16 -10.09 6.05
N GLU A 61 0.31 -10.50 4.87
CA GLU A 61 1.16 -11.68 4.71
C GLU A 61 2.62 -11.20 4.68
N SER A 62 3.20 -11.02 5.86
CA SER A 62 4.66 -10.94 6.00
C SER A 62 5.21 -12.37 6.03
N ASN A 63 5.12 -13.10 4.92
CA ASN A 63 5.82 -14.38 4.83
C ASN A 63 7.29 -14.10 4.48
N GLY A 64 8.14 -14.37 5.47
CA GLY A 64 9.60 -14.34 5.35
C GLY A 64 10.20 -15.52 4.60
#